data_AF-A0A562J348-F1
#
_entry.id   AF-A0A562J348-F1
#
_cell.length_a   1.000
_cell.length_b   1.000
_cell.length_c   1.000
_cell.angle_alpha   90.00
_cell.angle_beta   90.00
_cell.angle_gamma   90.00
#
_symmetry.space_group_name_H-M   'P 1'
#
loop_
_entity.id
_entity.type
_entity.pdbx_description
1 polymer ?
#
loop_
_entity_poly.entity_id
_entity_poly.type
_entity_poly.pdbx_seq_one_letter_code
_entity_poly.pdbx_strand_id
1 'polypeptide(L)'
;MLSKIQNLLYSCYEDITWDRLPDIRFQLFLISVKCLMPYEDNIGCYLDKDRYIKEIDLFKLYINGHDDCIENYFKNKTPCDVEDGLIEYKIMPIAISNTVWENLMEEVMKMTSFYSLNKSTIINSILISSAVYDYLSDENIDIENMNLNAKERIIQFSIKEFAQRHNINLDKMSIIDFEKERIKTITKAHLYSEECILKSKTLQNIINNVSPEEKEYNDEILSNYSAYLLKLRKGTISPEKLKIGDGKIPELKEFLKYSSFSHPLLGKCKIVRRTEKEIILRNKTGIMKVNI
;
A
#
# COMPACT_ATOMS: atom_id res chain seq x y z
N MET A 1 -5.20 -18.41 7.60
CA MET A 1 -4.31 -17.32 7.15
C MET A 1 -4.50 -16.97 5.67
N LEU A 2 -4.34 -17.91 4.70
CA LEU A 2 -4.58 -17.57 3.28
C LEU A 2 -6.00 -17.02 3.04
N SER A 3 -7.01 -17.66 3.63
CA SER A 3 -8.40 -17.20 3.62
C SER A 3 -8.58 -15.79 4.17
N LYS A 4 -7.91 -15.47 5.28
CA LYS A 4 -7.88 -14.12 5.88
C LYS A 4 -7.31 -13.07 4.92
N ILE A 5 -6.19 -13.39 4.27
CA ILE A 5 -5.57 -12.50 3.26
C ILE A 5 -6.50 -12.33 2.06
N GLN A 6 -7.09 -13.42 1.56
CA GLN A 6 -8.06 -13.37 0.48
C GLN A 6 -9.24 -12.47 0.83
N ASN A 7 -9.86 -12.66 2.00
CA ASN A 7 -10.98 -11.86 2.46
C ASN A 7 -10.66 -10.36 2.54
N LEU A 8 -9.47 -10.00 3.04
CA LEU A 8 -9.00 -8.60 3.04
C LEU A 8 -8.89 -8.05 1.62
N LEU A 9 -8.27 -8.79 0.70
CA LEU A 9 -8.09 -8.31 -0.66
C LEU A 9 -9.42 -8.22 -1.42
N TYR A 10 -10.32 -9.19 -1.27
CA TYR A 10 -11.63 -9.17 -1.91
C TYR A 10 -12.49 -8.00 -1.43
N SER A 11 -12.52 -7.73 -0.12
CA SER A 11 -13.26 -6.60 0.43
C SER A 11 -12.71 -5.24 -0.01
N CYS A 12 -11.40 -5.15 -0.23
CA CYS A 12 -10.76 -3.88 -0.58
C CYS A 12 -10.77 -3.59 -2.09
N TYR A 13 -10.77 -4.61 -2.96
CA TYR A 13 -10.57 -4.46 -4.41
C TYR A 13 -11.64 -5.15 -5.27
N GLU A 14 -12.91 -4.81 -5.04
CA GLU A 14 -14.07 -5.42 -5.70
C GLU A 14 -14.18 -5.19 -7.22
N ASP A 15 -13.44 -4.22 -7.79
CA ASP A 15 -13.60 -3.77 -9.18
C ASP A 15 -12.64 -4.45 -10.19
N ILE A 16 -11.98 -5.55 -9.81
CA ILE A 16 -10.96 -6.19 -10.66
C ILE A 16 -11.59 -7.19 -11.63
N THR A 17 -11.69 -6.79 -12.91
CA THR A 17 -11.92 -7.72 -14.02
C THR A 17 -10.85 -7.54 -15.10
N TRP A 18 -10.53 -8.62 -15.84
CA TRP A 18 -9.48 -8.58 -16.88
C TRP A 18 -9.73 -7.53 -17.99
N ASP A 19 -10.98 -7.16 -18.19
CA ASP A 19 -11.41 -6.26 -19.26
C ASP A 19 -11.74 -4.83 -18.78
N ARG A 20 -11.64 -4.56 -17.47
CA ARG A 20 -11.84 -3.23 -16.90
C ARG A 20 -10.50 -2.60 -16.53
N LEU A 21 -10.43 -1.27 -16.68
CA LEU A 21 -9.31 -0.50 -16.16
C LEU A 21 -9.33 -0.55 -14.63
N PRO A 22 -8.25 -0.99 -13.97
CA PRO A 22 -8.17 -0.97 -12.52
C PRO A 22 -8.22 0.47 -12.04
N ASP A 23 -8.95 0.72 -10.96
CA ASP A 23 -8.94 2.02 -10.31
C ASP A 23 -7.62 2.27 -9.55
N ILE A 24 -7.44 3.52 -9.14
CA ILE A 24 -6.25 3.99 -8.41
C ILE A 24 -5.93 3.18 -7.14
N ARG A 25 -6.93 2.65 -6.43
CA ARG A 25 -6.75 1.87 -5.20
C ARG A 25 -5.99 0.59 -5.51
N PHE A 26 -6.44 -0.17 -6.51
CA PHE A 26 -5.75 -1.39 -6.92
C PHE A 26 -4.41 -1.09 -7.58
N GLN A 27 -4.28 0.00 -8.34
CA GLN A 27 -3.01 0.41 -8.92
C GLN A 27 -1.94 0.68 -7.83
N LEU A 28 -2.30 1.36 -6.74
CA LEU A 28 -1.41 1.65 -5.62
C LEU A 28 -1.03 0.39 -4.83
N PHE A 29 -1.99 -0.51 -4.64
CA PHE A 29 -1.73 -1.83 -4.09
C PHE A 29 -0.68 -2.57 -4.92
N LEU A 30 -0.88 -2.65 -6.24
CA LEU A 30 0.04 -3.35 -7.14
C LEU A 30 1.46 -2.77 -7.10
N ILE A 31 1.59 -1.45 -7.12
CA ILE A 31 2.89 -0.78 -7.04
C ILE A 31 3.59 -1.14 -5.75
N SER A 32 2.86 -1.09 -4.62
CA SER A 32 3.42 -1.42 -3.31
C SER A 32 3.82 -2.90 -3.21
N VAL A 33 2.99 -3.82 -3.70
CA VAL A 33 3.32 -5.27 -3.79
C VAL A 33 4.60 -5.51 -4.59
N LYS A 34 4.77 -4.84 -5.73
CA LYS A 34 5.96 -4.99 -6.57
C LYS A 34 7.23 -4.55 -5.85
N CYS A 35 7.15 -3.57 -4.96
CA CYS A 35 8.31 -2.99 -4.31
C CYS A 35 8.67 -3.66 -2.98
N LEU A 36 7.95 -4.71 -2.57
CA LEU A 36 8.30 -5.49 -1.40
C LEU A 36 9.44 -6.46 -1.71
N MET A 37 10.47 -6.40 -0.87
CA MET A 37 11.64 -7.25 -0.92
C MET A 37 11.81 -7.95 0.44
N PRO A 38 11.96 -9.27 0.49
CA PRO A 38 12.32 -9.95 1.73
C PRO A 38 13.69 -9.44 2.21
N TYR A 39 13.83 -9.24 3.52
CA TYR A 39 15.14 -8.99 4.10
C TYR A 39 16.07 -10.20 3.86
N GLU A 40 17.35 -9.95 3.61
CA GLU A 40 18.35 -11.01 3.48
C GLU A 40 18.70 -11.60 4.87
N ASP A 41 18.84 -10.74 5.88
CA ASP A 41 19.33 -11.09 7.21
C ASP A 41 18.28 -10.96 8.34
N ASN A 42 17.01 -10.71 8.00
CA ASN A 42 15.95 -10.51 9.00
C ASN A 42 14.61 -11.13 8.57
N ILE A 43 13.69 -11.29 9.50
CA ILE A 43 12.33 -11.77 9.22
C ILE A 43 11.47 -10.58 8.77
N GLY A 44 10.94 -10.65 7.55
CA GLY A 44 9.99 -9.68 7.03
C GLY A 44 10.36 -9.19 5.63
N CYS A 45 9.69 -8.13 5.22
CA CYS A 45 9.92 -7.48 3.93
C CYS A 45 10.14 -5.97 4.13
N TYR A 46 11.12 -5.40 3.44
CA TYR A 46 11.28 -3.97 3.29
C TYR A 46 10.66 -3.45 2.00
N LEU A 47 10.36 -2.16 2.00
CA LEU A 47 10.00 -1.41 0.80
C LEU A 47 11.28 -0.96 0.08
N ASP A 48 11.51 -1.50 -1.11
CA ASP A 48 12.54 -1.00 -2.02
C ASP A 48 12.14 0.41 -2.52
N LYS A 49 12.68 1.43 -1.83
CA LYS A 49 12.37 2.84 -2.08
C LYS A 49 12.75 3.27 -3.49
N ASP A 50 13.90 2.82 -3.99
CA ASP A 50 14.40 3.23 -5.30
C ASP A 50 13.53 2.65 -6.41
N ARG A 51 13.10 1.39 -6.26
CA ARG A 51 12.11 0.79 -7.14
C ARG A 51 10.75 1.48 -7.03
N TYR A 52 10.32 1.82 -5.82
CA TYR A 52 9.05 2.51 -5.60
C TYR A 52 9.00 3.85 -6.33
N ILE A 53 10.07 4.66 -6.24
CA ILE A 53 10.19 5.93 -6.97
C ILE A 53 10.03 5.71 -8.48
N LYS A 54 10.73 4.70 -9.04
CA LYS A 54 10.66 4.38 -10.47
C LYS A 54 9.26 3.93 -10.90
N GLU A 55 8.57 3.11 -10.09
CA GLU A 55 7.19 2.69 -10.37
C GLU A 55 6.21 3.87 -10.27
N ILE A 56 6.39 4.79 -9.32
CA ILE A 56 5.55 5.99 -9.19
C ILE A 56 5.78 6.98 -10.34
N ASP A 57 7.01 7.17 -10.80
CA ASP A 57 7.29 8.01 -11.97
C ASP A 57 6.66 7.43 -13.24
N LEU A 58 6.69 6.10 -13.40
CA LEU A 58 5.97 5.40 -14.46
C LEU A 58 4.44 5.52 -14.30
N PHE A 59 3.95 5.46 -13.06
CA PHE A 59 2.53 5.51 -12.72
C PHE A 59 1.84 6.77 -13.22
N LYS A 60 2.56 7.91 -13.24
CA LYS A 60 2.07 9.18 -13.80
C LYS A 60 1.50 9.04 -15.21
N LEU A 61 1.99 8.08 -16.00
CA LEU A 61 1.55 7.88 -17.38
C LEU A 61 0.22 7.10 -17.49
N TYR A 62 -0.17 6.34 -16.47
CA TYR A 62 -1.32 5.42 -16.55
C TYR A 62 -2.29 5.47 -15.36
N ILE A 63 -2.12 6.44 -14.47
CA ILE A 63 -3.02 6.68 -13.33
C ILE A 63 -4.48 6.75 -13.78
N ASN A 64 -5.33 6.00 -13.06
CA ASN A 64 -6.77 5.95 -13.31
C ASN A 64 -7.54 6.31 -12.02
N GLY A 65 -7.56 7.61 -11.73
CA GLY A 65 -8.18 8.19 -10.55
C GLY A 65 -7.49 9.50 -10.17
N HIS A 66 -7.83 10.01 -9.01
CA HIS A 66 -7.31 11.26 -8.46
C HIS A 66 -6.89 11.04 -7.01
N ASP A 67 -5.78 11.65 -6.60
CA ASP A 67 -5.29 11.67 -5.22
C ASP A 67 -4.35 12.86 -5.01
N ASP A 68 -4.68 13.73 -4.06
CA ASP A 68 -3.97 14.99 -3.86
C ASP A 68 -2.51 14.80 -3.44
N CYS A 69 -2.22 13.76 -2.65
CA CYS A 69 -0.85 13.51 -2.19
C CYS A 69 0.03 12.89 -3.27
N ILE A 70 -0.52 12.05 -4.14
CA ILE A 70 0.17 11.57 -5.35
C ILE A 70 0.43 12.73 -6.32
N GLU A 71 -0.56 13.60 -6.55
CA GLU A 71 -0.35 14.79 -7.37
C GLU A 71 0.71 15.72 -6.79
N ASN A 72 0.69 15.94 -5.48
CA ASN A 72 1.70 16.71 -4.77
C ASN A 72 3.09 16.09 -4.98
N TYR A 73 3.23 14.77 -4.84
CA TYR A 73 4.49 14.09 -5.11
C TYR A 73 4.94 14.28 -6.58
N PHE A 74 4.04 14.18 -7.56
CA PHE A 74 4.39 14.40 -8.96
C PHE A 74 4.89 15.82 -9.26
N LYS A 75 4.37 16.82 -8.54
CA LYS A 75 4.74 18.24 -8.73
C LYS A 75 5.99 18.61 -7.95
N ASN A 76 6.07 18.20 -6.68
CA ASN A 76 7.02 18.73 -5.70
C ASN A 76 8.08 17.72 -5.27
N LYS A 77 7.86 16.41 -5.51
CA LYS A 77 8.73 15.32 -5.02
C LYS A 77 8.92 15.31 -3.51
N THR A 78 7.92 15.81 -2.78
CA THR A 78 7.87 15.87 -1.31
C THR A 78 6.53 15.34 -0.82
N PRO A 79 6.43 14.93 0.46
CA PRO A 79 5.15 14.63 1.08
C PRO A 79 4.25 15.87 1.15
N CYS A 80 2.94 15.63 1.21
CA CYS A 80 1.88 16.62 1.42
C CYS A 80 1.61 16.81 2.93
N ASP A 81 0.97 17.91 3.31
CA ASP A 81 0.48 18.14 4.69
C ASP A 81 -1.03 17.81 4.85
N VAL A 82 -1.67 17.31 3.79
CA VAL A 82 -3.09 16.93 3.78
C VAL A 82 -3.27 15.45 4.13
N GLU A 83 -4.47 15.10 4.57
CA GLU A 83 -4.81 13.72 4.90
C GLU A 83 -4.87 12.86 3.62
N ASP A 84 -4.07 11.79 3.58
CA ASP A 84 -4.06 10.82 2.49
C ASP A 84 -5.19 9.78 2.66
N GLY A 85 -6.27 9.99 1.91
CA GLY A 85 -7.45 9.11 1.94
C GLY A 85 -7.24 7.74 1.28
N LEU A 86 -6.13 7.54 0.56
CA LEU A 86 -5.81 6.26 -0.10
C LEU A 86 -4.66 5.51 0.58
N ILE A 87 -4.25 5.94 1.78
CA ILE A 87 -3.09 5.38 2.47
C ILE A 87 -3.22 3.88 2.74
N GLU A 88 -4.45 3.39 3.02
CA GLU A 88 -4.69 1.98 3.32
C GLU A 88 -4.23 1.06 2.17
N TYR A 89 -4.46 1.46 0.92
CA TYR A 89 -4.11 0.68 -0.26
C TYR A 89 -2.60 0.65 -0.54
N LYS A 90 -1.87 1.65 -0.02
CA LYS A 90 -0.41 1.77 -0.14
C LYS A 90 0.30 0.92 0.92
N ILE A 91 -0.22 0.89 2.14
CA ILE A 91 0.43 0.21 3.29
C ILE A 91 -0.02 -1.25 3.46
N MET A 92 -1.19 -1.64 2.97
CA MET A 92 -1.75 -2.98 3.18
C MET A 92 -0.82 -4.12 2.73
N PRO A 93 -0.14 -4.07 1.57
CA PRO A 93 0.84 -5.09 1.20
C PRO A 93 1.96 -5.28 2.22
N ILE A 94 2.46 -4.17 2.78
CA ILE A 94 3.52 -4.15 3.80
C ILE A 94 3.01 -4.80 5.09
N ALA A 95 1.81 -4.40 5.52
CA ALA A 95 1.19 -4.91 6.75
C ALA A 95 0.90 -6.42 6.68
N ILE A 96 0.44 -6.91 5.52
CA ILE A 96 0.20 -8.35 5.31
C ILE A 96 1.52 -9.14 5.31
N SER A 97 2.57 -8.59 4.68
CA SER A 97 3.82 -9.33 4.43
C SER A 97 4.78 -9.36 5.62
N ASN A 98 4.58 -8.51 6.64
CA ASN A 98 5.46 -8.46 7.80
C ASN A 98 4.84 -9.14 9.03
N THR A 99 5.63 -9.97 9.70
CA THR A 99 5.23 -10.73 10.91
C THR A 99 5.82 -10.17 12.20
N VAL A 100 6.78 -9.26 12.11
CA VAL A 100 7.42 -8.57 13.24
C VAL A 100 6.90 -7.14 13.25
N TRP A 101 6.31 -6.72 14.37
CA TRP A 101 5.64 -5.42 14.46
C TRP A 101 6.60 -4.25 14.21
N GLU A 102 7.81 -4.29 14.74
CA GLU A 102 8.81 -3.23 14.60
C GLU A 102 9.22 -3.05 13.13
N ASN A 103 9.45 -4.16 12.42
CA ASN A 103 9.76 -4.15 10.99
C ASN A 103 8.56 -3.64 10.17
N LEU A 104 7.34 -4.09 10.51
CA LEU A 104 6.12 -3.61 9.87
C LEU A 104 6.00 -2.11 10.02
N MET A 105 6.09 -1.61 11.26
CA MET A 105 5.88 -0.21 11.61
C MET A 105 6.89 0.70 10.90
N GLU A 106 8.16 0.30 10.88
CA GLU A 106 9.23 0.99 10.16
C GLU A 106 8.90 1.16 8.67
N GLU A 107 8.50 0.08 8.00
CA GLU A 107 8.23 0.10 6.55
C GLU A 107 6.91 0.79 6.20
N VAL A 108 5.88 0.64 7.03
CA VAL A 108 4.63 1.39 6.90
C VAL A 108 4.89 2.88 7.03
N MET A 109 5.69 3.34 8.01
CA MET A 109 5.98 4.76 8.16
C MET A 109 6.84 5.32 7.03
N LYS A 110 7.75 4.54 6.44
CA LYS A 110 8.45 4.92 5.20
C LYS A 110 7.46 5.16 4.07
N MET A 111 6.47 4.27 3.89
CA MET A 111 5.41 4.45 2.90
C MET A 111 4.53 5.66 3.21
N THR A 112 4.11 5.83 4.46
CA THR A 112 3.27 6.96 4.88
C THR A 112 3.98 8.29 4.67
N SER A 113 5.20 8.43 5.17
CA SER A 113 6.00 9.67 5.04
C SER A 113 6.50 9.96 3.62
N PHE A 114 6.43 8.98 2.70
CA PHE A 114 6.62 9.24 1.28
C PHE A 114 5.51 10.15 0.73
N TYR A 115 4.26 9.95 1.17
CA TYR A 115 3.11 10.68 0.66
C TYR A 115 2.67 11.84 1.55
N SER A 116 2.62 11.65 2.87
CA SER A 116 2.03 12.62 3.78
C SER A 116 2.72 12.63 5.15
N LEU A 117 2.93 13.83 5.68
CA LEU A 117 3.33 14.06 7.07
C LEU A 117 2.15 14.51 7.95
N ASN A 118 0.93 14.43 7.42
CA ASN A 118 -0.27 14.75 8.16
C ASN A 118 -0.45 13.81 9.36
N LYS A 119 -0.67 14.41 10.54
CA LYS A 119 -0.85 13.69 11.81
C LYS A 119 -1.97 12.64 11.78
N SER A 120 -3.09 12.93 11.11
CA SER A 120 -4.21 11.98 10.98
C SER A 120 -3.80 10.80 10.11
N THR A 121 -3.10 11.04 9.00
CA THR A 121 -2.60 9.95 8.14
C THR A 121 -1.61 9.05 8.87
N ILE A 122 -0.70 9.63 9.66
CA ILE A 122 0.26 8.85 10.45
C ILE A 122 -0.47 7.96 11.46
N ILE A 123 -1.41 8.52 12.24
CA ILE A 123 -2.20 7.77 13.22
C ILE A 123 -3.06 6.69 12.54
N ASN A 124 -3.75 7.03 11.45
CA ASN A 124 -4.55 6.07 10.69
C ASN A 124 -3.69 4.92 10.13
N SER A 125 -2.47 5.22 9.68
CA SER A 125 -1.54 4.20 9.20
C SER A 125 -1.15 3.22 10.32
N ILE A 126 -0.92 3.70 11.55
CA ILE A 126 -0.67 2.85 12.72
C ILE A 126 -1.90 2.00 13.03
N LEU A 127 -3.10 2.60 13.06
CA LEU A 127 -4.35 1.90 13.39
C LEU A 127 -4.68 0.79 12.39
N ILE A 128 -4.63 1.08 11.09
CA ILE A 128 -4.91 0.11 10.02
C ILE A 128 -3.90 -1.03 10.08
N SER A 129 -2.62 -0.69 10.22
CA SER A 129 -1.54 -1.68 10.31
C SER A 129 -1.65 -2.56 11.55
N SER A 130 -2.01 -1.96 12.69
CA SER A 130 -2.28 -2.65 13.94
C SER A 130 -3.43 -3.64 13.78
N ALA A 131 -4.53 -3.23 13.17
CA ALA A 131 -5.68 -4.09 12.92
C ALA A 131 -5.34 -5.27 12.01
N VAL A 132 -4.62 -5.03 10.90
CA VAL A 132 -4.18 -6.08 9.98
C VAL A 132 -3.23 -7.06 10.68
N TYR A 133 -2.30 -6.54 11.48
CA TYR A 133 -1.34 -7.36 12.22
C TYR A 133 -2.04 -8.32 13.20
N ASP A 134 -2.96 -7.81 14.02
CA ASP A 134 -3.71 -8.61 14.99
C ASP A 134 -4.62 -9.61 14.26
N TYR A 135 -5.34 -9.16 13.24
CA TYR A 135 -6.23 -9.99 12.43
C TYR A 135 -5.53 -11.21 11.82
N LEU A 136 -4.29 -11.04 11.35
CA LEU A 136 -3.51 -12.11 10.74
C LEU A 136 -2.77 -12.99 11.75
N SER A 137 -2.55 -12.49 12.97
CA SER A 137 -1.79 -13.20 14.01
C SER A 137 -2.69 -14.06 14.90
N ASP A 138 -3.88 -13.57 15.22
CA ASP A 138 -4.83 -14.27 16.09
C ASP A 138 -5.88 -15.02 15.28
N GLU A 139 -6.28 -16.22 15.70
CA GLU A 139 -7.38 -16.94 15.04
C GLU A 139 -8.73 -16.32 15.37
N ASN A 140 -8.93 -15.94 16.64
CA ASN A 140 -10.15 -15.33 17.17
C ASN A 140 -9.92 -13.85 17.42
N ILE A 141 -10.67 -13.01 16.69
CA ILE A 141 -10.55 -11.56 16.78
C ILE A 141 -11.29 -11.09 18.03
N ASP A 142 -10.57 -10.44 18.93
CA ASP A 142 -11.14 -9.71 20.06
C ASP A 142 -10.89 -8.21 19.85
N ILE A 143 -11.96 -7.47 19.59
CA ILE A 143 -11.92 -6.03 19.29
C ILE A 143 -11.39 -5.24 20.50
N GLU A 144 -11.64 -5.69 21.73
CA GLU A 144 -11.13 -5.01 22.92
C GLU A 144 -9.60 -5.16 23.01
N ASN A 145 -9.08 -6.36 22.79
CA ASN A 145 -7.63 -6.60 22.74
C ASN A 145 -6.97 -5.86 21.57
N MET A 146 -7.57 -5.86 20.38
CA MET A 146 -7.06 -5.07 19.25
C MET A 146 -6.99 -3.58 19.58
N ASN A 147 -7.99 -3.05 20.30
CA ASN A 147 -8.03 -1.66 20.72
C ASN A 147 -6.92 -1.36 21.75
N LEU A 148 -6.68 -2.25 22.71
CA LEU A 148 -5.58 -2.14 23.67
C LEU A 148 -4.21 -2.20 22.98
N ASN A 149 -4.01 -3.16 22.08
CA ASN A 149 -2.78 -3.30 21.30
C ASN A 149 -2.51 -2.04 20.46
N ALA A 150 -3.53 -1.52 19.77
CA ALA A 150 -3.41 -0.30 18.99
C ALA A 150 -3.05 0.92 19.84
N LYS A 151 -3.62 1.04 21.05
CA LYS A 151 -3.24 2.10 22.00
C LYS A 151 -1.78 2.03 22.36
N GLU A 152 -1.29 0.85 22.75
CA GLU A 152 0.10 0.65 23.13
C GLU A 152 1.05 0.98 21.97
N ARG A 153 0.72 0.53 20.76
CA ARG A 153 1.49 0.82 19.54
C ARG A 153 1.56 2.32 19.22
N ILE A 154 0.47 3.06 19.43
CA ILE A 154 0.46 4.52 19.27
C ILE A 154 1.32 5.20 20.34
N ILE A 155 1.24 4.75 21.60
CA ILE A 155 2.04 5.29 22.71
C ILE A 155 3.54 5.13 22.43
N GLN A 156 3.93 3.95 21.95
CA GLN A 156 5.33 3.62 21.64
C GLN A 156 5.87 4.36 20.41
N PHE A 157 5.01 4.82 19.50
CA PHE A 157 5.45 5.50 18.30
C PHE A 157 5.87 6.96 18.57
N SER A 158 7.12 7.28 18.25
CA SER A 158 7.70 8.62 18.33
C SER A 158 7.98 9.20 16.94
N ILE A 159 7.19 10.20 16.52
CA ILE A 159 7.38 10.85 15.20
C ILE A 159 8.74 11.54 15.11
N LYS A 160 9.25 12.06 16.24
CA LYS A 160 10.53 12.75 16.31
C LYS A 160 11.68 11.78 16.05
N GLU A 161 11.67 10.62 16.72
CA GLU A 161 12.72 9.61 16.54
C GLU A 161 12.69 9.03 15.13
N PHE A 162 11.48 8.75 14.61
CA PHE A 162 11.31 8.32 13.22
C PHE A 162 11.87 9.34 12.23
N ALA A 163 11.51 10.62 12.36
CA ALA A 163 11.97 11.67 11.47
C ALA A 163 13.49 11.85 11.52
N GLN A 164 14.09 11.79 12.72
CA GLN A 164 15.55 11.84 12.89
C GLN A 164 16.25 10.67 12.20
N ARG A 165 15.73 9.43 12.35
CA ARG A 165 16.29 8.23 11.72
C ARG A 165 16.27 8.30 10.19
N HIS A 166 15.24 8.93 9.62
CA HIS A 166 15.03 9.01 8.17
C HIS A 166 15.41 10.35 7.54
N ASN A 167 16.07 11.25 8.28
CA ASN A 167 16.44 12.58 7.82
C ASN A 167 15.25 13.39 7.26
N ILE A 168 14.07 13.23 7.89
CA ILE A 168 12.87 14.01 7.57
C ILE A 168 12.92 15.29 8.38
N ASN A 169 12.85 16.44 7.70
CA ASN A 169 12.82 17.73 8.37
C ASN A 169 11.38 18.01 8.86
N LEU A 170 11.17 17.95 10.17
CA LEU A 170 9.93 18.35 10.81
C LEU A 170 10.16 19.60 11.65
N ASP A 171 9.29 20.58 11.49
CA ASP A 171 9.32 21.75 12.35
C ASP A 171 8.78 21.41 13.76
N LYS A 172 9.08 22.28 14.72
CA LYS A 172 8.67 22.10 16.12
C LYS A 172 7.14 22.07 16.27
N MET A 173 6.41 22.83 15.46
CA MET A 173 4.95 22.87 15.49
C MET A 173 4.34 21.57 14.98
N SER A 174 4.87 20.97 13.90
CA SER A 174 4.42 19.67 13.40
C SER A 174 4.56 18.58 14.48
N ILE A 175 5.68 18.58 15.21
CA ILE A 175 5.91 17.63 16.32
C ILE A 175 4.87 17.88 17.43
N ILE A 176 4.68 19.12 17.86
CA ILE A 176 3.69 19.46 18.90
C ILE A 176 2.28 19.07 18.49
N ASP A 177 1.90 19.31 17.24
CA ASP A 177 0.56 19.02 16.73
C ASP A 177 0.32 17.52 16.60
N PHE A 178 1.33 16.75 16.21
CA PHE A 178 1.28 15.29 16.26
C PHE A 178 1.06 14.80 17.70
N GLU A 179 1.85 15.31 18.65
CA GLU A 179 1.75 14.90 20.06
C GLU A 179 0.37 15.20 20.67
N LYS A 180 -0.21 16.36 20.35
CA LYS A 180 -1.59 16.70 20.75
C LYS A 180 -2.60 15.70 20.19
N GLU A 181 -2.51 15.36 18.90
CA GLU A 181 -3.46 14.42 18.29
C GLU A 181 -3.24 12.99 18.80
N ARG A 182 -1.99 12.61 19.08
CA ARG A 182 -1.63 11.34 19.72
C ARG A 182 -2.30 11.19 21.09
N ILE A 183 -2.15 12.20 21.97
CA ILE A 183 -2.79 12.22 23.30
C ILE A 183 -4.32 12.16 23.17
N LYS A 184 -4.88 12.99 22.28
CA LYS A 184 -6.32 12.99 22.01
C LYS A 184 -6.82 11.63 21.52
N THR A 185 -6.02 10.92 20.73
CA THR A 185 -6.38 9.60 20.21
C THR A 185 -6.35 8.54 21.33
N ILE A 186 -5.25 8.43 22.08
CA ILE A 186 -5.11 7.36 23.10
C ILE A 186 -6.09 7.49 24.27
N THR A 187 -6.58 8.70 24.55
CA THR A 187 -7.60 8.96 25.59
C THR A 187 -9.00 8.50 25.20
N LYS A 188 -9.26 8.20 23.93
CA LYS A 188 -10.55 7.63 23.51
C LYS A 188 -10.74 6.24 24.12
N ALA A 189 -11.95 5.93 24.59
CA ALA A 189 -12.28 4.59 25.06
C ALA A 189 -12.05 3.55 23.96
N HIS A 190 -12.55 3.84 22.75
CA HIS A 190 -12.40 3.01 21.55
C HIS A 190 -11.69 3.79 20.45
N LEU A 191 -10.54 3.28 19.99
CA LEU A 191 -9.77 3.84 18.87
C LEU A 191 -10.44 3.58 17.52
N TYR A 192 -11.02 2.39 17.36
CA TYR A 192 -11.80 2.02 16.19
C TYR A 192 -13.25 2.50 16.35
N SER A 193 -13.44 3.82 16.35
CA SER A 193 -14.78 4.43 16.31
C SER A 193 -15.47 4.16 14.98
N GLU A 194 -16.81 4.23 14.94
CA GLU A 194 -17.61 4.05 13.72
C GLU A 194 -17.12 4.93 12.54
N GLU A 195 -16.80 6.20 12.80
CA GLU A 195 -16.24 7.11 11.78
C GLU A 195 -14.91 6.60 11.20
N CYS A 196 -14.04 6.03 12.04
CA CYS A 196 -12.75 5.48 11.64
C CYS A 196 -12.94 4.24 10.76
N ILE A 197 -13.88 3.37 11.16
CA ILE A 197 -14.24 2.16 10.42
C ILE A 197 -14.82 2.54 9.05
N LEU A 198 -15.77 3.47 8.98
CA LEU A 198 -16.40 3.90 7.73
C LEU A 198 -15.41 4.46 6.70
N LYS A 199 -14.28 5.02 7.14
CA LYS A 199 -13.23 5.58 6.27
C LYS A 199 -12.25 4.53 5.73
N SER A 200 -12.25 3.30 6.24
CA SER A 200 -11.32 2.24 5.81
C SER A 200 -12.06 0.96 5.47
N LYS A 201 -11.92 0.51 4.22
CA LYS A 201 -12.46 -0.81 3.80
C LYS A 201 -11.81 -1.94 4.58
N THR A 202 -10.51 -1.79 4.89
CA THR A 202 -9.76 -2.74 5.70
C THR A 202 -10.38 -2.91 7.09
N LEU A 203 -10.66 -1.81 7.78
CA LEU A 203 -11.26 -1.84 9.11
C LEU A 203 -12.70 -2.36 9.08
N GLN A 204 -13.48 -2.00 8.05
CA GLN A 204 -14.83 -2.56 7.85
C GLN A 204 -14.80 -4.08 7.74
N ASN A 205 -13.87 -4.64 6.94
CA ASN A 205 -13.76 -6.08 6.80
C ASN A 205 -13.35 -6.76 8.12
N ILE A 206 -12.34 -6.24 8.81
CA ILE A 206 -11.80 -6.86 10.02
C ILE A 206 -12.77 -6.77 11.20
N ILE A 207 -13.41 -5.61 11.41
CA ILE A 207 -14.18 -5.33 12.63
C ILE A 207 -15.65 -5.68 12.45
N ASN A 208 -16.25 -5.33 11.32
CA ASN A 208 -17.67 -5.59 11.08
C ASN A 208 -17.91 -6.96 10.44
N ASN A 209 -16.84 -7.74 10.18
CA ASN A 209 -16.89 -9.02 9.48
C ASN A 209 -17.66 -8.92 8.15
N VAL A 210 -17.48 -7.82 7.41
CA VAL A 210 -18.11 -7.67 6.08
C VAL A 210 -17.47 -8.68 5.14
N SER A 211 -18.14 -9.80 4.92
CA SER A 211 -17.80 -10.74 3.86
C SER A 211 -18.06 -10.08 2.51
N PRO A 212 -17.22 -10.31 1.50
CA PRO A 212 -17.55 -9.92 0.13
C PRO A 212 -18.89 -10.55 -0.23
N GLU A 213 -19.84 -9.77 -0.76
CA GLU A 213 -21.02 -10.33 -1.41
C GLU A 213 -20.55 -11.34 -2.46
N GLU A 214 -21.25 -12.47 -2.61
CA GLU A 214 -21.01 -13.47 -3.66
C GLU A 214 -21.18 -12.81 -5.04
N LYS A 215 -20.15 -12.12 -5.52
CA LYS A 215 -20.04 -11.65 -6.90
C LYS A 215 -19.12 -12.60 -7.63
N GLU A 216 -19.37 -12.82 -8.92
CA GLU A 216 -18.43 -13.48 -9.84
C GLU A 216 -17.17 -12.60 -9.99
N TYR A 217 -16.33 -12.56 -8.96
CA TYR A 217 -15.05 -11.88 -9.02
C TYR A 217 -14.13 -12.65 -9.98
N ASN A 218 -13.16 -11.95 -10.57
CA ASN A 218 -12.04 -12.66 -11.18
C ASN A 218 -11.13 -13.20 -10.07
N ASP A 219 -11.55 -14.30 -9.47
CA ASP A 219 -10.94 -14.91 -8.29
C ASP A 219 -9.46 -15.19 -8.46
N GLU A 220 -9.01 -15.42 -9.70
CA GLU A 220 -7.64 -15.80 -9.99
C GLU A 220 -6.64 -14.68 -9.67
N ILE A 221 -6.92 -13.42 -9.99
CA ILE A 221 -5.96 -12.31 -9.79
C ILE A 221 -5.73 -12.09 -8.29
N LEU A 222 -6.80 -11.88 -7.52
CA LEU A 222 -6.70 -11.63 -6.08
C LEU A 222 -6.21 -12.86 -5.32
N SER A 223 -6.59 -14.07 -5.73
CA SER A 223 -6.04 -15.29 -5.14
C SER A 223 -4.55 -15.43 -5.39
N ASN A 224 -4.07 -15.08 -6.60
CA ASN A 224 -2.64 -15.10 -6.91
C ASN A 224 -1.87 -14.08 -6.05
N TYR A 225 -2.38 -12.87 -5.87
CA TYR A 225 -1.76 -11.89 -4.98
C TYR A 225 -1.83 -12.31 -3.51
N SER A 226 -2.93 -12.92 -3.07
CA SER A 226 -3.06 -13.47 -1.71
C SER A 226 -2.00 -14.53 -1.44
N ALA A 227 -1.83 -15.46 -2.39
CA ALA A 227 -0.81 -16.50 -2.30
C ALA A 227 0.61 -15.92 -2.36
N TYR A 228 0.84 -14.89 -3.17
CA TYR A 228 2.13 -14.19 -3.25
C TYR A 228 2.48 -13.48 -1.93
N LEU A 229 1.56 -12.70 -1.36
CA LEU A 229 1.75 -12.02 -0.09
C LEU A 229 1.95 -13.02 1.06
N LEU A 230 1.24 -14.16 1.05
CA LEU A 230 1.49 -15.23 2.01
C LEU A 230 2.90 -15.81 1.89
N LYS A 231 3.41 -15.98 0.66
CA LYS A 231 4.77 -16.46 0.43
C LYS A 231 5.83 -15.46 0.92
N LEU A 232 5.59 -14.15 0.71
CA LEU A 232 6.41 -13.08 1.28
C LEU A 232 6.39 -13.13 2.82
N ARG A 233 5.20 -13.18 3.42
CA ARG A 233 5.01 -13.31 4.87
C ARG A 233 5.75 -14.50 5.48
N LYS A 234 5.79 -15.62 4.76
CA LYS A 234 6.49 -16.84 5.20
C LYS A 234 8.01 -16.83 4.92
N GLY A 235 8.55 -15.79 4.28
CA GLY A 235 9.96 -15.75 3.89
C GLY A 235 10.35 -16.80 2.83
N THR A 236 9.39 -17.29 2.04
CA THR A 236 9.62 -18.40 1.08
C THR A 236 10.07 -17.94 -0.30
N ILE A 237 10.12 -16.62 -0.53
CA ILE A 237 10.58 -16.02 -1.78
C ILE A 237 12.03 -15.59 -1.58
N SER A 238 12.92 -16.05 -2.45
CA SER A 238 14.32 -15.60 -2.46
C SER A 238 14.41 -14.15 -2.95
N PRO A 239 15.10 -13.25 -2.22
CA PRO A 239 15.30 -11.86 -2.63
C PRO A 239 15.87 -11.72 -4.05
N GLU A 240 16.81 -12.60 -4.43
CA GLU A 240 17.43 -12.62 -5.77
C GLU A 240 16.43 -12.74 -6.92
N LYS A 241 15.29 -13.41 -6.69
CA LYS A 241 14.24 -13.56 -7.71
C LYS A 241 13.44 -12.27 -7.94
N LEU A 242 13.54 -11.31 -7.02
CA LEU A 242 12.78 -10.07 -7.04
C LEU A 242 13.63 -8.85 -7.38
N LYS A 243 14.97 -8.95 -7.27
CA LYS A 243 15.91 -7.91 -7.66
C LYS A 243 15.71 -7.54 -9.13
N ILE A 244 15.60 -6.24 -9.40
CA ILE A 244 15.65 -5.69 -10.76
C ILE A 244 17.06 -5.14 -10.94
N GLY A 245 17.67 -5.35 -12.12
CA GLY A 245 19.01 -4.83 -12.38
C GLY A 245 19.09 -3.31 -12.29
N ASP A 246 20.22 -2.78 -11.81
CA ASP A 246 20.48 -1.36 -11.54
C ASP A 246 20.60 -0.47 -12.79
N GLY A 247 20.32 -1.03 -13.97
CA GLY A 247 20.39 -0.32 -15.24
C GLY A 247 19.37 0.83 -15.31
N LYS A 248 19.69 1.82 -16.16
CA LYS A 248 18.75 2.88 -16.52
C LYS A 248 17.51 2.23 -17.15
N ILE A 249 16.35 2.36 -16.50
CA ILE A 249 15.08 1.86 -17.02
C ILE A 249 14.69 2.76 -18.21
N PRO A 250 14.53 2.20 -19.44
CA PRO A 250 14.18 3.02 -20.59
C PRO A 250 12.77 3.59 -20.45
N GLU A 251 12.51 4.73 -21.09
CA GLU A 251 11.20 5.38 -20.98
C GLU A 251 10.11 4.53 -21.64
N LEU A 252 8.93 4.41 -21.00
CA LEU A 252 7.81 3.66 -21.54
C LEU A 252 7.46 4.10 -22.97
N LYS A 253 7.54 5.40 -23.26
CA LYS A 253 7.23 5.99 -24.57
C LYS A 253 8.05 5.37 -25.70
N GLU A 254 9.29 4.95 -25.45
CA GLU A 254 10.14 4.29 -26.44
C GLU A 254 9.60 2.93 -26.91
N PHE A 255 8.84 2.25 -26.04
CA PHE A 255 8.24 0.95 -26.33
C PHE A 255 6.88 1.02 -27.01
N LEU A 256 6.15 2.13 -26.87
CA LEU A 256 4.75 2.27 -27.33
C LEU A 256 4.60 2.16 -28.86
N LYS A 257 5.69 2.29 -29.61
CA LYS A 257 5.74 2.06 -31.07
C LYS A 257 5.57 0.59 -31.46
N TYR A 258 5.91 -0.36 -30.59
CA TYR A 258 5.81 -1.79 -30.86
C TYR A 258 4.45 -2.36 -30.45
N SER A 259 3.94 -3.34 -31.20
CA SER A 259 2.66 -4.01 -30.87
C SER A 259 2.75 -4.88 -29.61
N SER A 260 3.93 -5.43 -29.33
CA SER A 260 4.26 -6.19 -28.12
C SER A 260 5.69 -5.87 -27.69
N PHE A 261 5.94 -5.79 -26.38
CA PHE A 261 7.27 -5.50 -25.82
C PHE A 261 7.42 -6.06 -24.41
N SER A 262 8.65 -6.04 -23.88
CA SER A 262 8.92 -6.33 -22.46
C SER A 262 9.53 -5.11 -21.80
N HIS A 263 8.85 -4.56 -20.81
CA HIS A 263 9.33 -3.41 -20.03
C HIS A 263 9.80 -3.89 -18.65
N PRO A 264 10.93 -3.39 -18.11
CA PRO A 264 11.46 -3.85 -16.82
C PRO A 264 10.46 -3.79 -15.65
N LEU A 265 9.63 -2.75 -15.60
CA LEU A 265 8.63 -2.56 -14.52
C LEU A 265 7.23 -3.12 -14.83
N LEU A 266 6.87 -3.27 -16.11
CA LEU A 266 5.51 -3.72 -16.50
C LEU A 266 5.48 -5.19 -16.94
N GLY A 267 6.64 -5.80 -17.16
CA GLY A 267 6.77 -7.13 -17.73
C GLY A 267 6.41 -7.15 -19.22
N LYS A 268 5.88 -8.29 -19.68
CA LYS A 268 5.40 -8.44 -21.07
C LYS A 268 4.11 -7.64 -21.26
N CYS A 269 4.13 -6.75 -22.23
CA CYS A 269 3.02 -5.89 -22.61
C CYS A 269 2.60 -6.15 -24.06
N LYS A 270 1.29 -6.09 -24.32
CA LYS A 270 0.70 -6.09 -25.65
C LYS A 270 -0.21 -4.89 -25.81
N ILE A 271 -0.08 -4.16 -26.90
CA ILE A 271 -0.98 -3.05 -27.21
C ILE A 271 -2.30 -3.61 -27.75
N VAL A 272 -3.39 -3.20 -27.10
CA VAL A 272 -4.77 -3.60 -27.44
C VAL A 272 -5.42 -2.56 -28.34
N ARG A 273 -5.20 -1.27 -28.05
CA ARG A 273 -5.77 -0.15 -28.80
C ARG A 273 -4.81 1.04 -28.81
N ARG A 274 -4.77 1.77 -29.92
CA ARG A 274 -4.09 3.06 -30.04
C ARG A 274 -5.07 4.11 -30.55
N THR A 275 -5.01 5.29 -29.96
CA THR A 275 -5.70 6.51 -30.43
C THR A 275 -4.71 7.66 -30.43
N GLU A 276 -5.13 8.85 -30.84
CA GLU A 276 -4.28 10.05 -30.83
C GLU A 276 -3.88 10.49 -29.41
N LYS A 277 -4.70 10.21 -28.38
CA LYS A 277 -4.51 10.71 -27.01
C LYS A 277 -4.14 9.63 -25.99
N GLU A 278 -4.45 8.38 -26.30
CA GLU A 278 -4.28 7.27 -25.36
C GLU A 278 -3.90 5.96 -26.04
N ILE A 279 -3.15 5.13 -25.31
CA ILE A 279 -2.84 3.75 -25.65
C ILE A 279 -3.37 2.82 -24.57
N ILE A 280 -4.10 1.80 -24.98
CA ILE A 280 -4.51 0.71 -24.11
C ILE A 280 -3.52 -0.43 -24.27
N LEU A 281 -2.86 -0.80 -23.18
CA LEU A 281 -1.94 -1.94 -23.12
C LEU A 281 -2.45 -2.99 -22.13
N ARG A 282 -2.10 -4.24 -22.36
CA ARG A 282 -2.40 -5.38 -21.49
C ARG A 282 -1.11 -6.03 -21.05
N ASN A 283 -1.01 -6.35 -19.76
CA ASN A 283 0.08 -7.13 -19.17
C ASN A 283 -0.50 -8.20 -18.22
N LYS A 284 0.37 -8.87 -17.45
CA LYS A 284 -0.06 -9.89 -16.46
C LYS A 284 -0.95 -9.35 -15.34
N THR A 285 -0.98 -8.03 -15.12
CA THR A 285 -1.74 -7.38 -14.05
C THR A 285 -3.07 -6.79 -14.54
N GLY A 286 -3.40 -6.93 -15.83
CA GLY A 286 -4.64 -6.45 -16.43
C GLY A 286 -4.42 -5.45 -17.56
N ILE A 287 -5.43 -4.60 -17.78
CA ILE A 287 -5.39 -3.53 -18.77
C ILE A 287 -4.91 -2.23 -18.12
N MET A 288 -4.14 -1.44 -18.86
CA MET A 288 -3.67 -0.12 -18.45
C MET A 288 -3.95 0.88 -19.57
N LYS A 289 -4.40 2.08 -19.21
CA LYS A 289 -4.61 3.20 -20.13
C LYS A 289 -3.47 4.19 -19.95
N VAL A 290 -2.62 4.32 -20.96
CA VAL A 290 -1.49 5.24 -21.00
C VAL A 290 -1.91 6.51 -21.73
N ASN A 291 -1.77 7.66 -21.08
CA ASN A 291 -1.99 8.97 -21.69
C ASN A 291 -0.70 9.41 -22.43
N ILE A 292 -0.81 9.86 -23.67
CA ILE A 292 0.34 10.27 -24.52
C ILE A 292 0.63 11.76 -24.36
#